data_AF-U4LHU6-F1
#
_entry.id   AF-U4LHU6-F1
#
_cell.length_a   1.000
_cell.length_b   1.000
_cell.length_c   1.000
_cell.angle_alpha   90.00
_cell.angle_beta   90.00
_cell.angle_gamma   90.00
#
_symmetry.space_group_name_H-M   'P 1'
#
loop_
_entity.id
_entity.type
_entity.pdbx_description
1 polymer ?
#
loop_
_entity_poly.entity_id
_entity_poly.type
_entity_poly.pdbx_seq_one_letter_code
_entity_poly.pdbx_strand_id
1 'polypeptide(L)'
;MQFYTILSITALLSAVSAAPLEVRQSGYLPSGPELRYCANPFNTVACYKARGHANEASKAAAANFPANTLHNGKGDAFRHCYWNARMAIDIGVTKAKEIATRHEDGSTGPQREKTMDLANNETGRGVGVRTKTYGNALNECRNKARNGGLVVIG
;
A
#
# COMPACT_ATOMS: atom_id res chain seq x y z
N MET A 1 42.47 53.58 22.05
CA MET A 1 42.55 52.13 21.88
C MET A 1 41.27 51.50 22.38
N GLN A 2 40.66 50.69 21.52
CA GLN A 2 39.35 50.01 21.57
C GLN A 2 38.73 49.68 22.94
N PHE A 3 37.44 50.01 23.08
CA PHE A 3 36.49 49.37 23.98
C PHE A 3 36.06 48.01 23.39
N TYR A 4 35.96 46.96 24.20
CA TYR A 4 35.28 45.70 23.84
C TYR A 4 34.07 45.49 24.75
N THR A 5 32.88 45.80 24.23
CA THR A 5 31.60 45.33 24.77
C THR A 5 31.34 43.92 24.26
N ILE A 6 31.16 42.98 25.18
CA ILE A 6 30.82 41.59 24.87
C ILE A 6 29.36 41.54 24.42
N LEU A 7 29.11 41.23 23.16
CA LEU A 7 27.78 40.94 22.64
C LEU A 7 27.45 39.47 22.96
N SER A 8 26.62 39.22 23.97
CA SER A 8 26.07 37.90 24.26
C SER A 8 25.08 37.51 23.16
N ILE A 9 25.44 36.52 22.34
CA ILE A 9 24.53 35.94 21.35
C ILE A 9 23.61 34.96 22.09
N THR A 10 22.37 35.36 22.32
CA THR A 10 21.30 34.45 22.72
C THR A 10 20.92 33.59 21.51
N ALA A 11 21.24 32.30 21.57
CA ALA A 11 20.75 31.33 20.60
C ALA A 11 19.23 31.19 20.77
N LEU A 12 18.46 31.69 19.79
CA LEU A 12 17.04 31.37 19.67
C LEU A 12 16.90 29.88 19.35
N LEU A 13 16.42 29.10 20.33
CA LEU A 13 15.87 27.77 20.07
C LEU A 13 14.61 27.92 19.22
N SER A 14 14.72 27.65 17.92
CA SER A 14 13.56 27.36 17.09
C SER A 14 12.97 26.03 17.57
N ALA A 15 11.84 26.10 18.28
CA ALA A 15 11.04 24.92 18.58
C ALA A 15 10.51 24.36 17.24
N VAL A 16 11.17 23.32 16.72
CA VAL A 16 10.58 22.48 15.67
C VAL A 16 9.39 21.79 16.32
N SER A 17 8.19 22.28 16.01
CA SER A 17 6.95 21.57 16.29
C SER A 17 7.04 20.22 15.57
N ALA A 18 7.29 19.16 16.34
CA ALA A 18 7.11 17.81 15.86
C ALA A 18 5.61 17.66 15.56
N ALA A 19 5.27 17.61 14.28
CA ALA A 19 3.92 17.23 13.86
C ALA A 19 3.55 15.92 14.58
N PRO A 20 2.29 15.79 15.05
CA PRO A 20 1.86 14.55 15.70
C PRO A 20 2.09 13.38 14.75
N LEU A 21 2.58 12.26 15.29
CA LEU A 21 2.73 10.99 14.59
C LEU A 21 1.37 10.58 14.03
N GLU A 22 1.09 11.00 12.80
CA GLU A 22 -0.03 10.49 12.02
C GLU A 22 0.13 8.97 12.03
N VAL A 23 -0.90 8.26 12.50
CA VAL A 23 -0.92 6.81 12.58
C VAL A 23 -0.54 6.27 11.21
N ARG A 24 0.74 5.91 11.06
CA ARG A 24 1.29 5.37 9.83
C ARG A 24 0.66 4.00 9.68
N GLN A 25 -0.46 3.96 8.96
CA GLN A 25 -1.11 2.73 8.53
C GLN A 25 -0.03 1.75 8.11
N SER A 26 -0.02 0.58 8.75
CA SER A 26 1.04 -0.43 8.67
C SER A 26 1.63 -0.47 7.27
N GLY A 27 2.85 0.06 7.13
CA GLY A 27 3.48 0.24 5.83
C GLY A 27 3.65 -1.12 5.16
N TYR A 28 3.59 -1.15 3.83
CA TYR A 28 3.86 -2.38 3.08
C TYR A 28 5.22 -2.97 3.49
N LEU A 29 5.19 -4.17 4.07
CA LEU A 29 6.36 -4.94 4.44
C LEU A 29 6.37 -6.22 3.60
N PRO A 30 7.35 -6.38 2.68
CA PRO A 30 7.51 -7.60 1.94
C PRO A 30 7.63 -8.81 2.86
N SER A 31 6.91 -9.87 2.54
CA SER A 31 7.01 -11.14 3.27
C SER A 31 8.35 -11.85 3.00
N GLY A 32 8.72 -12.86 3.80
CA GLY A 32 9.94 -13.64 3.56
C GLY A 32 10.04 -14.23 2.14
N PRO A 33 9.00 -14.91 1.64
CA PRO A 33 8.93 -15.36 0.24
C PRO A 33 9.05 -14.22 -0.78
N GLU A 34 8.42 -13.07 -0.52
CA GLU A 34 8.50 -11.91 -1.41
C GLU A 34 9.93 -11.34 -1.46
N LEU A 35 10.59 -11.20 -0.31
CA LEU A 35 11.98 -10.74 -0.23
C LEU A 35 12.93 -11.61 -1.04
N ARG A 36 12.78 -12.94 -0.96
CA ARG A 36 13.60 -13.89 -1.74
C ARG A 36 13.37 -13.70 -3.25
N TYR A 37 12.14 -13.48 -3.67
CA TYR A 37 11.82 -13.21 -5.08
C TYR A 37 12.38 -11.86 -5.56
N CYS A 38 12.32 -10.85 -4.71
CA CYS A 38 12.81 -9.50 -4.98
C CYS A 38 14.33 -9.35 -4.89
N ALA A 39 15.03 -10.31 -4.27
CA ALA A 39 16.49 -10.40 -4.26
C ALA A 39 17.08 -10.75 -5.64
N ASN A 40 16.26 -11.29 -6.55
CA ASN A 40 16.67 -11.48 -7.94
C ASN A 40 16.72 -10.11 -8.67
N PRO A 41 17.87 -9.70 -9.24
CA PRO A 41 18.01 -8.42 -9.94
C PRO A 41 17.00 -8.20 -11.08
N PHE A 42 16.56 -9.27 -11.74
CA PHE A 42 15.55 -9.20 -12.82
C PHE A 42 14.13 -8.85 -12.31
N ASN A 43 13.90 -8.93 -11.00
CA ASN A 43 12.64 -8.63 -10.35
C ASN A 43 12.66 -7.31 -9.55
N THR A 44 13.85 -6.78 -9.22
CA THR A 44 14.00 -5.62 -8.33
C THR A 44 13.17 -4.41 -8.74
N VAL A 45 13.17 -4.04 -10.02
CA VAL A 45 12.37 -2.91 -10.53
C VAL A 45 10.87 -3.14 -10.32
N ALA A 46 10.39 -4.36 -10.60
CA ALA A 46 8.99 -4.70 -10.44
C ALA A 46 8.57 -4.71 -8.96
N CYS A 47 9.41 -5.24 -8.07
CA CYS A 47 9.18 -5.21 -6.63
C CYS A 47 9.18 -3.79 -6.05
N TYR A 48 10.09 -2.94 -6.52
CA TYR A 48 10.11 -1.53 -6.10
C TYR A 48 8.81 -0.83 -6.48
N LYS A 49 8.32 -1.02 -7.72
CA LYS A 49 7.02 -0.51 -8.16
C LYS A 49 5.87 -1.10 -7.35
N ALA A 50 5.85 -2.41 -7.11
CA ALA A 50 4.83 -3.09 -6.32
C ALA A 50 4.68 -2.49 -4.93
N ARG A 51 5.80 -2.24 -4.23
CA ARG A 51 5.81 -1.53 -2.94
C ARG A 51 5.24 -0.13 -3.04
N GLY A 52 5.62 0.63 -4.06
CA GLY A 52 5.05 1.95 -4.33
C GLY A 52 3.53 1.90 -4.51
N HIS A 53 3.04 0.95 -5.30
CA HIS A 53 1.61 0.75 -5.51
C HIS A 53 0.87 0.31 -4.24
N ALA A 54 1.47 -0.50 -3.38
CA ALA A 54 0.88 -0.91 -2.13
C ALA A 54 0.69 0.28 -1.18
N ASN A 55 1.71 1.14 -1.05
CA ASN A 55 1.62 2.36 -0.26
C ASN A 55 0.49 3.26 -0.74
N GLU A 56 0.36 3.44 -2.04
CA GLU A 56 -0.71 4.24 -2.61
C GLU A 56 -2.10 3.60 -2.45
N ALA A 57 -2.18 2.27 -2.49
CA ALA A 57 -3.42 1.56 -2.23
C ALA A 57 -3.86 1.70 -0.77
N SER A 58 -2.92 1.63 0.19
CA SER A 58 -3.20 1.87 1.61
C SER A 58 -3.72 3.28 1.86
N LYS A 59 -3.04 4.31 1.33
CA LYS A 59 -3.50 5.71 1.41
C LYS A 59 -4.90 5.87 0.82
N ALA A 60 -5.14 5.31 -0.36
CA ALA A 60 -6.44 5.37 -1.00
C ALA A 60 -7.52 4.66 -0.17
N ALA A 61 -7.19 3.55 0.50
CA ALA A 61 -8.12 2.84 1.36
C ALA A 61 -8.52 3.69 2.57
N ALA A 62 -7.53 4.23 3.30
CA ALA A 62 -7.78 5.12 4.44
C ALA A 62 -8.57 6.37 4.06
N ALA A 63 -8.34 6.92 2.87
CA ALA A 63 -9.08 8.09 2.39
C ALA A 63 -10.52 7.82 1.96
N ASN A 64 -10.89 6.56 1.68
CA ASN A 64 -12.19 6.24 1.04
C ASN A 64 -13.11 5.32 1.84
N PHE A 65 -12.60 4.74 2.93
CA PHE A 65 -13.31 3.76 3.75
C PHE A 65 -13.13 4.04 5.24
N PRO A 66 -14.13 3.72 6.08
CA PRO A 66 -14.01 3.84 7.53
C PRO A 66 -12.82 3.06 8.09
N ALA A 67 -12.14 3.61 9.10
CA ALA A 67 -10.93 3.02 9.69
C ALA A 67 -11.14 1.59 10.19
N ASN A 68 -12.31 1.27 10.75
CA ASN A 68 -12.67 -0.06 11.23
C ASN A 68 -12.91 -1.09 10.11
N THR A 69 -12.85 -0.70 8.83
CA THR A 69 -12.99 -1.59 7.68
C THR A 69 -11.67 -1.84 6.94
N LEU A 70 -10.56 -1.26 7.43
CA LEU A 70 -9.24 -1.37 6.81
C LEU A 70 -8.53 -2.70 7.07
N HIS A 71 -9.12 -3.55 7.91
CA HIS A 71 -8.73 -4.93 8.11
C HIS A 71 -9.97 -5.81 7.94
N ASN A 72 -9.88 -6.84 7.10
CA ASN A 72 -10.92 -7.85 6.80
C ASN A 72 -12.25 -7.33 6.21
N GLY A 73 -12.47 -6.01 6.20
CA GLY A 73 -13.66 -5.35 5.68
C GLY A 73 -13.48 -4.75 4.29
N LYS A 74 -14.42 -3.87 3.91
CA LYS A 74 -14.47 -3.27 2.56
C LYS A 74 -13.24 -2.43 2.20
N GLY A 75 -12.68 -1.70 3.16
CA GLY A 75 -11.47 -0.90 2.94
C GLY A 75 -10.24 -1.76 2.67
N ASP A 76 -10.16 -2.91 3.36
CA ASP A 76 -9.12 -3.90 3.14
C ASP A 76 -9.23 -4.55 1.75
N ALA A 77 -10.42 -5.05 1.43
CA ALA A 77 -10.71 -5.62 0.12
C ALA A 77 -10.40 -4.66 -1.04
N PHE A 78 -10.77 -3.38 -0.88
CA PHE A 78 -10.41 -2.32 -1.82
C PHE A 78 -8.89 -2.16 -1.96
N ARG A 79 -8.13 -2.16 -0.85
CA ARG A 79 -6.67 -2.02 -0.85
C ARG A 79 -6.03 -3.12 -1.71
N HIS A 80 -6.43 -4.37 -1.52
CA HIS A 80 -5.91 -5.53 -2.26
C HIS A 80 -6.26 -5.47 -3.76
N CYS A 81 -7.52 -5.13 -4.08
CA CYS A 81 -7.96 -4.91 -5.46
C CYS A 81 -7.15 -3.80 -6.14
N TYR A 82 -7.06 -2.63 -5.51
CA TYR A 82 -6.43 -1.47 -6.14
C TYR A 82 -4.92 -1.63 -6.26
N TRP A 83 -4.25 -2.22 -5.27
CA TRP A 83 -2.84 -2.57 -5.35
C TRP A 83 -2.54 -3.45 -6.57
N ASN A 84 -3.30 -4.54 -6.74
CA ASN A 84 -3.11 -5.46 -7.87
C ASN A 84 -3.50 -4.85 -9.21
N ALA A 85 -4.48 -3.95 -9.25
CA ALA A 85 -4.82 -3.24 -10.47
C ALA A 85 -3.67 -2.33 -10.93
N ARG A 86 -3.05 -1.57 -10.01
CA ARG A 86 -1.89 -0.72 -10.33
C ARG A 86 -0.70 -1.54 -10.79
N MET A 87 -0.41 -2.66 -10.12
CA MET A 87 0.65 -3.57 -10.56
C MET A 87 0.38 -4.14 -11.96
N ALA A 88 -0.85 -4.57 -12.25
CA ALA A 88 -1.19 -5.10 -13.57
C ALA A 88 -1.02 -4.06 -14.69
N ILE A 89 -1.26 -2.78 -14.39
CA ILE A 89 -1.04 -1.66 -15.34
C ILE A 89 0.45 -1.46 -15.62
N ASP A 90 1.31 -1.49 -14.59
CA ASP A 90 2.71 -1.04 -14.71
C ASP A 90 3.74 -2.13 -14.95
N ILE A 91 3.50 -3.32 -14.42
CA ILE A 91 4.44 -4.44 -14.41
C ILE A 91 3.84 -5.70 -15.04
N GLY A 92 2.59 -5.62 -15.49
CA GLY A 92 1.86 -6.73 -16.11
C GLY A 92 1.30 -7.73 -15.10
N VAL A 93 0.30 -8.49 -15.55
CA VAL A 93 -0.46 -9.45 -14.73
C VAL A 93 0.43 -10.53 -14.12
N THR A 94 1.37 -11.07 -14.89
CA THR A 94 2.24 -12.16 -14.43
C THR A 94 3.09 -11.75 -13.24
N LYS A 95 3.82 -10.62 -13.34
CA LYS A 95 4.65 -10.14 -12.22
C LYS A 95 3.79 -9.66 -11.04
N ALA A 96 2.64 -9.05 -11.30
CA ALA A 96 1.69 -8.67 -10.24
C ALA A 96 1.25 -9.89 -9.43
N LYS A 97 0.91 -11.01 -10.10
CA LYS A 97 0.52 -12.27 -9.44
C LYS A 97 1.66 -12.85 -8.63
N GLU A 98 2.86 -12.98 -9.22
CA GLU A 98 4.01 -13.58 -8.53
C GLU A 98 4.38 -12.82 -7.24
N ILE A 99 4.33 -11.49 -7.27
CA ILE A 99 4.62 -10.64 -6.10
C ILE A 99 3.50 -10.75 -5.06
N ALA A 100 2.25 -10.53 -5.48
CA ALA A 100 1.10 -10.55 -4.55
C ALA A 100 0.92 -11.93 -3.90
N THR A 101 1.02 -13.02 -4.65
CA THR A 101 0.88 -14.37 -4.08
C THR A 101 1.96 -14.65 -3.05
N ARG A 102 3.22 -14.25 -3.30
CA ARG A 102 4.30 -14.41 -2.32
C ARG A 102 4.11 -13.55 -1.08
N HIS A 103 3.58 -12.34 -1.25
CA HIS A 103 3.18 -11.48 -0.13
C HIS A 103 2.24 -12.26 0.80
N GLU A 104 1.15 -12.81 0.25
CA GLU A 104 0.18 -13.58 1.03
C GLU A 104 0.71 -14.93 1.53
N ASP A 105 1.66 -15.55 0.82
CA ASP A 105 2.28 -16.82 1.25
C ASP A 105 3.12 -16.70 2.51
N GLY A 106 3.70 -15.53 2.76
CA GLY A 106 4.42 -15.27 3.99
C GLY A 106 3.57 -14.64 5.09
N SER A 107 2.26 -14.47 4.88
CA SER A 107 1.32 -14.08 5.94
C SER A 107 1.21 -15.21 6.97
N THR A 108 1.28 -14.86 8.26
CA THR A 108 1.03 -15.77 9.39
C THR A 108 -0.41 -15.71 9.88
N GLY A 109 -1.28 -14.96 9.19
CA GLY A 109 -2.68 -14.77 9.57
C GLY A 109 -3.54 -16.02 9.32
N PRO A 110 -4.80 -16.00 9.78
CA PRO A 110 -5.77 -17.06 9.49
C PRO A 110 -5.91 -17.34 8.00
N GLN A 111 -6.07 -18.61 7.62
CA GLN A 111 -6.22 -19.02 6.21
C GLN A 111 -7.35 -18.30 5.48
N ARG A 112 -8.43 -17.93 6.18
CA ARG A 112 -9.55 -17.16 5.61
C ARG A 112 -9.16 -15.75 5.16
N GLU A 113 -8.22 -15.09 5.84
CA GLU A 113 -7.71 -13.76 5.49
C GLU A 113 -6.92 -13.87 4.20
N LYS A 114 -5.95 -14.80 4.17
CA LYS A 114 -5.19 -15.13 2.97
C LYS A 114 -6.09 -15.43 1.76
N THR A 115 -7.17 -16.19 1.95
CA THR A 115 -8.12 -16.49 0.86
C THR A 115 -8.85 -15.23 0.36
N MET A 116 -9.26 -14.34 1.27
CA MET A 116 -9.90 -13.07 0.93
C MET A 116 -8.92 -12.15 0.16
N ASP A 117 -7.69 -12.03 0.65
CA ASP A 117 -6.65 -11.21 0.03
C ASP A 117 -6.30 -11.73 -1.38
N LEU A 118 -6.08 -13.04 -1.54
CA LEU A 118 -5.81 -13.65 -2.84
C LEU A 118 -6.96 -13.46 -3.84
N ALA A 119 -8.22 -13.58 -3.41
CA ALA A 119 -9.39 -13.36 -4.27
C ALA A 119 -9.52 -11.90 -4.73
N ASN A 120 -9.27 -10.96 -3.83
CA ASN A 120 -9.30 -9.53 -4.14
C ASN A 120 -8.09 -9.10 -4.99
N ASN A 121 -6.93 -9.70 -4.77
CA ASN A 121 -5.74 -9.55 -5.59
C ASN A 121 -6.01 -9.99 -7.04
N GLU A 122 -6.66 -11.14 -7.25
CA GLU A 122 -7.05 -11.62 -8.59
C GLU A 122 -8.03 -10.66 -9.27
N THR A 123 -9.07 -10.24 -8.55
CA THR A 123 -10.03 -9.26 -9.08
C THR A 123 -9.33 -7.97 -9.50
N GLY A 124 -8.39 -7.48 -8.67
CA GLY A 124 -7.58 -6.32 -8.95
C GLY A 124 -6.79 -6.41 -10.25
N ARG A 125 -6.12 -7.54 -10.51
CA ARG A 125 -5.38 -7.75 -11.76
C ARG A 125 -6.31 -7.62 -12.98
N GLY A 126 -7.49 -8.22 -12.91
CA GLY A 126 -8.52 -8.08 -13.95
C GLY A 126 -8.99 -6.63 -14.16
N VAL A 127 -9.20 -5.88 -13.08
CA VAL A 127 -9.53 -4.46 -13.12
C VAL A 127 -8.42 -3.66 -13.81
N GLY A 128 -7.14 -3.88 -13.46
CA GLY A 128 -6.02 -3.19 -14.09
C GLY A 128 -5.92 -3.44 -15.59
N VAL A 129 -6.18 -4.68 -16.03
CA VAL A 129 -6.22 -5.02 -17.46
C VAL A 129 -7.32 -4.28 -18.21
N ARG A 130 -8.51 -4.12 -17.63
CA ARG A 130 -9.63 -3.43 -18.30
C ARG A 130 -9.49 -1.91 -18.29
N THR A 131 -9.12 -1.36 -17.15
CA THR A 131 -9.19 0.09 -16.89
C THR A 131 -8.01 0.87 -17.44
N LYS A 132 -6.82 0.23 -17.49
CA LYS A 132 -5.54 0.76 -18.01
C LYS A 132 -4.98 2.03 -17.34
N THR A 133 -5.75 2.70 -16.48
CA THR A 133 -5.35 3.90 -15.75
C THR A 133 -5.63 3.75 -14.26
N TYR A 134 -4.82 4.40 -13.41
CA TYR A 134 -4.99 4.28 -11.97
C TYR A 134 -6.30 4.89 -11.48
N GLY A 135 -6.76 6.00 -12.07
CA GLY A 135 -8.02 6.65 -11.70
C GLY A 135 -9.23 5.74 -11.96
N ASN A 136 -9.27 5.10 -13.14
CA ASN A 136 -10.34 4.16 -13.47
C ASN A 136 -10.26 2.90 -12.61
N ALA A 137 -9.05 2.36 -12.38
CA ALA A 137 -8.85 1.21 -11.49
C ALA A 137 -9.31 1.50 -10.05
N LEU A 138 -8.99 2.69 -9.54
CA LEU A 138 -9.42 3.16 -8.23
C LEU A 138 -10.94 3.23 -8.15
N ASN A 139 -11.60 3.86 -9.13
CA ASN A 139 -13.06 3.97 -9.15
C ASN A 139 -13.73 2.61 -9.24
N GLU A 140 -13.22 1.71 -10.08
CA GLU A 140 -13.80 0.38 -10.26
C GLU A 140 -13.63 -0.50 -9.02
N CYS A 141 -12.42 -0.58 -8.44
CA CYS A 141 -12.19 -1.31 -7.19
C CYS A 141 -13.04 -0.73 -6.04
N ARG A 142 -13.17 0.59 -5.95
CA ARG A 142 -14.00 1.26 -4.93
C ARG A 142 -15.47 0.91 -5.08
N ASN A 143 -16.00 0.94 -6.31
CA ASN A 143 -17.39 0.58 -6.58
C ASN A 143 -17.65 -0.90 -6.25
N LYS A 144 -16.74 -1.80 -6.61
CA LYS A 144 -16.82 -3.21 -6.24
C LYS A 144 -16.84 -3.40 -4.72
N ALA A 145 -15.93 -2.75 -3.99
CA ALA A 145 -15.91 -2.83 -2.54
C ALA A 145 -17.22 -2.34 -1.88
N ARG A 146 -17.79 -1.23 -2.37
CA ARG A 146 -19.03 -0.65 -1.83
C ARG A 146 -20.24 -1.54 -2.10
N ASN A 147 -20.31 -2.14 -3.28
CA ASN A 147 -21.47 -2.87 -3.79
C ASN A 147 -21.39 -4.40 -3.58
N GLY A 148 -20.47 -4.89 -2.75
CA GLY A 148 -20.34 -6.34 -2.46
C GLY A 148 -19.71 -7.16 -3.59
N GLY A 149 -19.02 -6.51 -4.53
CA GLY A 149 -18.29 -7.15 -5.62
C GLY A 149 -16.86 -7.57 -5.27
N LEU A 150 -16.45 -7.46 -4.01
CA LEU A 150 -15.18 -7.96 -3.46
C LEU A 150 -15.46 -8.84 -2.24
N VAL A 151 -14.54 -9.75 -1.94
CA VAL A 151 -14.65 -10.66 -0.78
C VAL A 151 -14.28 -9.90 0.48
N VAL A 152 -15.07 -10.06 1.55
CA VAL A 152 -14.81 -9.54 2.90
C VAL A 152 -15.12 -10.63 3.91
N ILE A 153 -14.53 -10.57 5.10
CA ILE A 153 -14.74 -11.55 6.17
C ILE A 153 -14.96 -10.91 7.55
N GLY A 154 -15.14 -9.58 7.60
CA GLY A 154 -15.43 -8.79 8.79
C GLY A 154 -16.48 -7.72 8.55
#